data_AF-A0AAE3YQ06-F1
#
_entry.id   AF-A0AAE3YQ06-F1
#
_cell.length_a   1.000
_cell.length_b   1.000
_cell.length_c   1.000
_cell.angle_alpha   90.00
_cell.angle_beta   90.00
_cell.angle_gamma   90.00
#
_symmetry.space_group_name_H-M   'P 1'
#
loop_
_entity.id
_entity.type
_entity.pdbx_description
1 polymer ?
#
loop_
_entity_poly.entity_id
_entity_poly.type
_entity_poly.pdbx_seq_one_letter_code
_entity_poly.pdbx_strand_id
1 'polypeptide(L)'
;MTVPDPAFMVAYCEQTLPGMLTDVCEVPEEFARRIGADVLRRAEALASLPVREQDVLIAPFVEEAYHQEPIDAPLDLKAKVTVTVRNGLLDEAVRGGAPTYGVAAVLRYAAAPLSHLLGARLREPVGVAGTHPFMGLAGRFPRAWACLEALTDGFAEGGRRELRLPAAPVPALPPIPDQALLARLRRAAAGEAVLHVPALSGCARDSRRLHGILEYLLAHHATVLTTNYLIRPTDVWVRRGDLVSPDGADPYLGVRDTRGLTGAHRSLAESVGAR
;
A
#
# COMPACT_ATOMS: atom_id res chain seq x y z
N MET A 1 27.36 7.19 13.07
CA MET A 1 26.23 6.39 12.55
C MET A 1 26.33 5.00 13.15
N THR A 2 25.31 4.52 13.84
CA THR A 2 25.22 3.14 14.31
C THR A 2 25.23 2.19 13.11
N VAL A 3 25.90 1.04 13.23
CA VAL A 3 25.86 0.00 12.19
C VAL A 3 24.44 -0.56 12.14
N PRO A 4 23.81 -0.68 10.96
CA PRO A 4 22.51 -1.33 10.83
C PRO A 4 22.56 -2.76 11.38
N ASP A 5 21.58 -3.12 12.20
CA ASP A 5 21.52 -4.40 12.91
C ASP A 5 20.18 -5.08 12.65
N PRO A 6 20.14 -6.14 11.83
CA PRO A 6 18.89 -6.82 11.50
C PRO A 6 18.24 -7.48 12.73
N ALA A 7 18.98 -7.72 13.82
CA ALA A 7 18.46 -8.31 15.04
C ALA A 7 17.36 -7.45 15.69
N PHE A 8 17.34 -6.13 15.46
CA PHE A 8 16.26 -5.28 15.95
C PHE A 8 14.90 -5.63 15.32
N MET A 9 14.87 -5.99 14.03
CA MET A 9 13.62 -6.44 13.39
C MET A 9 13.17 -7.80 13.93
N VAL A 10 14.12 -8.71 14.16
CA VAL A 10 13.84 -10.02 14.77
C VAL A 10 13.25 -9.85 16.17
N ALA A 11 13.91 -9.09 17.05
CA ALA A 11 13.43 -8.82 18.40
C ALA A 11 12.06 -8.12 18.41
N TYR A 12 11.84 -7.16 17.50
CA TYR A 12 10.54 -6.53 17.34
C TYR A 12 9.46 -7.56 16.98
N CYS A 13 9.70 -8.41 15.99
CA CYS A 13 8.72 -9.40 15.52
C CYS A 13 8.47 -10.55 16.50
N GLU A 14 9.48 -10.98 17.25
CA GLU A 14 9.37 -12.13 18.16
C GLU A 14 8.89 -11.75 19.56
N GLN A 15 9.10 -10.50 19.99
CA GLN A 15 8.85 -10.07 21.37
C GLN A 15 7.94 -8.84 21.42
N THR A 16 8.36 -7.72 20.82
CA THR A 16 7.67 -6.44 20.98
C THR A 16 6.29 -6.43 20.35
N LEU A 17 6.18 -6.85 19.09
CA LEU A 17 4.93 -6.88 18.34
C LEU A 17 3.91 -7.85 18.95
N PRO A 18 4.27 -9.12 19.27
CA PRO A 18 3.35 -10.01 19.96
C PRO A 18 2.84 -9.44 21.28
N GLY A 19 3.71 -8.85 22.11
CA GLY A 19 3.32 -8.21 23.37
C GLY A 19 2.37 -7.03 23.18
N MET A 20 2.63 -6.15 22.19
CA MET A 20 1.70 -5.07 21.86
C MET A 20 0.34 -5.59 21.42
N LEU A 21 0.30 -6.68 20.65
CA LEU A 21 -0.95 -7.24 20.15
C LEU A 21 -1.75 -7.96 21.24
N THR A 22 -1.09 -8.66 22.16
CA THR A 22 -1.77 -9.31 23.29
C THR A 22 -2.28 -8.28 24.30
N ASP A 23 -1.41 -7.35 24.69
CA ASP A 23 -1.65 -6.49 25.85
C ASP A 23 -2.58 -5.32 25.51
N VAL A 24 -2.52 -4.85 24.26
CA VAL A 24 -3.25 -3.64 23.81
C VAL A 24 -4.33 -3.97 22.80
N CYS A 25 -4.15 -5.00 21.96
CA CYS A 25 -5.11 -5.33 20.89
C CYS A 25 -5.92 -6.60 21.19
N GLU A 26 -5.81 -7.15 22.41
CA GLU A 26 -6.55 -8.35 22.85
C GLU A 26 -6.45 -9.53 21.88
N VAL A 27 -5.38 -9.59 21.09
CA VAL A 27 -5.15 -10.66 20.13
C VAL A 27 -4.65 -11.90 20.89
N PRO A 28 -5.22 -13.10 20.65
CA PRO A 28 -4.73 -14.31 21.30
C PRO A 28 -3.23 -14.52 21.06
N GLU A 29 -2.50 -14.90 22.11
CA GLU A 29 -1.03 -14.97 22.11
C GLU A 29 -0.44 -15.81 20.96
N GLU A 30 -1.03 -16.98 20.68
CA GLU A 30 -0.62 -17.82 19.56
C GLU A 30 -0.77 -17.09 18.22
N PHE A 31 -1.86 -16.36 18.03
CA PHE A 31 -2.10 -15.60 16.82
C PHE A 31 -1.20 -14.37 16.72
N ALA A 32 -0.93 -13.68 17.83
CA ALA A 32 0.02 -12.58 17.91
C ALA A 32 1.44 -13.01 17.50
N ARG A 33 1.90 -14.18 17.97
CA ARG A 33 3.19 -14.77 17.54
C ARG A 33 3.21 -15.09 16.04
N ARG A 34 2.12 -15.61 15.48
CA ARG A 34 1.99 -15.85 14.04
C ARG A 34 2.04 -14.56 13.22
N ILE A 35 1.42 -13.48 13.71
CA ILE A 35 1.51 -12.15 13.09
C ILE A 35 2.97 -11.67 13.09
N GLY A 36 3.68 -11.78 14.22
CA GLY A 36 5.11 -11.48 14.32
C GLY A 36 5.95 -12.18 13.25
N ALA A 37 5.78 -13.50 13.13
CA ALA A 37 6.47 -14.30 12.12
C ALA A 37 6.10 -13.92 10.66
N ASP A 38 4.84 -13.55 10.41
CA ASP A 38 4.40 -13.08 9.08
C ASP A 38 5.04 -11.73 8.72
N VAL A 39 5.08 -10.80 9.66
CA VAL A 39 5.73 -9.49 9.48
C VAL A 39 7.23 -9.64 9.21
N LEU A 40 7.93 -10.49 9.97
CA LEU A 40 9.36 -10.73 9.74
C LEU A 40 9.61 -11.31 8.34
N ARG A 41 8.80 -12.29 7.92
CA ARG A 41 8.91 -12.89 6.58
C ARG A 41 8.68 -11.87 5.47
N ARG A 42 7.72 -10.95 5.64
CA ARG A 42 7.45 -9.86 4.70
C ARG A 42 8.58 -8.83 4.68
N ALA A 43 9.15 -8.50 5.83
CA ALA A 43 10.24 -7.55 5.93
C ALA A 43 11.51 -8.08 5.23
N GLU A 44 11.88 -9.34 5.47
CA GLU A 44 13.00 -10.00 4.77
C GLU A 44 12.71 -10.10 3.25
N ALA A 45 11.48 -10.50 2.88
CA ALA A 45 11.06 -10.54 1.49
C ALA A 45 11.23 -9.17 0.80
N LEU A 46 10.74 -8.09 1.40
CA LEU A 46 10.89 -6.74 0.85
C LEU A 46 12.36 -6.32 0.76
N ALA A 47 13.14 -6.59 1.81
CA ALA A 47 14.56 -6.21 1.89
C ALA A 47 15.43 -6.92 0.85
N SER A 48 15.01 -8.10 0.39
CA SER A 48 15.71 -8.85 -0.67
C SER A 48 15.46 -8.34 -2.08
N LEU A 49 14.46 -7.47 -2.27
CA LEU A 49 14.10 -6.95 -3.59
C LEU A 49 14.99 -5.76 -3.98
N PRO A 50 15.24 -5.55 -5.29
CA PRO A 50 15.85 -4.32 -5.77
C PRO A 50 15.06 -3.08 -5.28
N VAL A 51 15.77 -1.99 -4.97
CA VAL A 51 15.16 -0.75 -4.45
C VAL A 51 13.99 -0.28 -5.32
N ARG A 52 14.16 -0.34 -6.65
CA ARG A 52 13.10 0.03 -7.58
C ARG A 52 11.83 -0.81 -7.41
N GLU A 53 11.95 -2.12 -7.19
CA GLU A 53 10.80 -2.98 -6.95
C GLU A 53 10.15 -2.68 -5.59
N GLN A 54 10.94 -2.34 -4.58
CA GLN A 54 10.41 -1.86 -3.30
C GLN A 54 9.57 -0.59 -3.50
N ASP A 55 10.05 0.35 -4.31
CA ASP A 55 9.34 1.61 -4.59
C ASP A 55 8.00 1.39 -5.30
N VAL A 56 7.94 0.43 -6.22
CA VAL A 56 6.69 0.00 -6.88
C VAL A 56 5.73 -0.62 -5.87
N LEU A 57 6.22 -1.48 -4.97
CA LEU A 57 5.40 -2.17 -3.97
C LEU A 57 4.80 -1.22 -2.94
N ILE A 58 5.50 -0.14 -2.58
CA ILE A 58 5.00 0.82 -1.60
C ILE A 58 4.08 1.88 -2.20
N ALA A 59 4.05 2.04 -3.53
CA ALA A 59 3.26 3.07 -4.20
C ALA A 59 1.78 3.13 -3.77
N PRO A 60 1.06 2.00 -3.59
CA PRO A 60 -0.33 2.03 -3.10
C PRO A 60 -0.50 2.52 -1.65
N PHE A 61 0.57 2.49 -0.87
CA PHE A 61 0.56 2.74 0.57
C PHE A 61 1.10 4.12 0.95
N VAL A 62 1.70 4.85 0.01
CA VAL A 62 2.28 6.19 0.24
C VAL A 62 1.24 7.17 0.77
N GLU A 63 0.02 7.19 0.21
CA GLU A 63 -1.05 8.10 0.65
C GLU A 63 -1.41 7.87 2.13
N GLU A 64 -1.52 6.62 2.54
CA GLU A 64 -1.86 6.25 3.91
C GLU A 64 -0.70 6.47 4.88
N ALA A 65 0.53 6.26 4.42
CA ALA A 65 1.74 6.41 5.21
C ALA A 65 2.07 7.88 5.50
N TYR A 66 1.47 8.81 4.78
CA TYR A 66 1.87 10.22 4.77
C TYR A 66 1.91 10.85 6.18
N HIS A 67 0.85 10.71 6.97
CA HIS A 67 0.77 11.22 8.34
C HIS A 67 1.03 10.17 9.42
N GLN A 68 1.53 8.99 9.07
CA GLN A 68 1.88 7.99 10.08
C GLN A 68 3.09 8.47 10.89
N GLU A 69 3.09 8.16 12.19
CA GLU A 69 4.27 8.33 13.04
C GLU A 69 5.31 7.24 12.72
N PRO A 70 6.62 7.52 12.92
CA PRO A 70 7.19 8.80 13.36
C PRO A 70 7.11 9.89 12.28
N ILE A 71 6.81 11.14 12.67
CA ILE A 71 6.62 12.25 11.72
C ILE A 71 7.91 12.57 10.96
N ASP A 72 9.06 12.43 11.62
CA ASP A 72 10.40 12.68 11.11
C ASP A 72 10.97 11.52 10.28
N ALA A 73 10.30 10.37 10.25
CA ALA A 73 10.70 9.25 9.41
C ALA A 73 10.44 9.55 7.92
N PRO A 74 11.36 9.17 7.02
CA PRO A 74 11.15 9.27 5.58
C PRO A 74 9.84 8.59 5.13
N LEU A 75 9.15 9.21 4.16
CA LEU A 75 7.87 8.72 3.67
C LEU A 75 7.98 7.31 3.06
N ASP A 76 9.07 7.02 2.35
CA ASP A 76 9.32 5.70 1.80
C ASP A 76 9.41 4.65 2.91
N LEU A 77 10.11 4.94 4.02
CA LEU A 77 10.20 4.05 5.17
C LEU A 77 8.81 3.80 5.79
N LYS A 78 8.00 4.85 5.98
CA LYS A 78 6.62 4.70 6.50
C LYS A 78 5.74 3.84 5.59
N ALA A 79 5.88 3.99 4.27
CA ALA A 79 5.16 3.15 3.31
C ALA A 79 5.68 1.71 3.30
N LYS A 80 7.01 1.49 3.46
CA LYS A 80 7.63 0.17 3.67
C LYS A 80 7.13 -0.50 4.96
N VAL A 81 6.94 0.25 6.03
CA VAL A 81 6.29 -0.24 7.26
C VAL A 81 4.85 -0.64 6.97
N THR A 82 4.10 0.19 6.25
CA THR A 82 2.68 -0.12 5.95
C THR A 82 2.54 -1.41 5.14
N VAL A 83 3.36 -1.62 4.10
CA VAL A 83 3.29 -2.84 3.27
C VAL A 83 3.79 -4.10 3.98
N THR A 84 4.67 -3.97 4.97
CA THR A 84 5.23 -5.12 5.72
C THR A 84 4.41 -5.48 6.96
N VAL A 85 3.89 -4.48 7.68
CA VAL A 85 3.23 -4.62 8.98
C VAL A 85 1.71 -4.57 8.86
N ARG A 86 1.14 -3.55 8.19
CA ARG A 86 -0.32 -3.37 8.02
C ARG A 86 -0.86 -4.05 6.77
N ASN A 87 -0.40 -5.28 6.54
CA ASN A 87 -0.73 -6.10 5.37
C ASN A 87 -0.62 -7.57 5.79
N GLY A 88 -1.54 -8.43 5.36
CA GLY A 88 -1.54 -9.85 5.78
C GLY A 88 -2.22 -10.09 7.13
N LEU A 89 -1.57 -10.86 8.01
CA LEU A 89 -2.23 -11.38 9.22
C LEU A 89 -2.66 -10.31 10.22
N LEU A 90 -1.92 -9.20 10.33
CA LEU A 90 -2.34 -8.09 11.20
C LEU A 90 -3.66 -7.47 10.71
N ASP A 91 -3.80 -7.31 9.40
CA ASP A 91 -5.05 -6.80 8.82
C ASP A 91 -6.20 -7.81 8.97
N GLU A 92 -5.92 -9.11 8.88
CA GLU A 92 -6.91 -10.14 9.19
C GLU A 92 -7.37 -10.09 10.65
N ALA A 93 -6.45 -9.85 11.59
CA ALA A 93 -6.80 -9.66 13.00
C ALA A 93 -7.73 -8.46 13.21
N VAL A 94 -7.42 -7.32 12.59
CA VAL A 94 -8.25 -6.11 12.64
C VAL A 94 -9.63 -6.37 12.03
N ARG A 95 -9.71 -7.04 10.87
CA ARG A 95 -10.99 -7.44 10.26
C ARG A 95 -11.75 -8.48 11.10
N GLY A 96 -11.05 -9.27 11.88
CA GLY A 96 -11.60 -10.21 12.85
C GLY A 96 -12.11 -9.57 14.14
N GLY A 97 -11.99 -8.24 14.29
CA GLY A 97 -12.50 -7.49 15.43
C GLY A 97 -11.43 -7.04 16.43
N ALA A 98 -10.13 -7.25 16.15
CA ALA A 98 -9.08 -6.72 17.01
C ALA A 98 -9.17 -5.19 17.08
N PRO A 99 -9.03 -4.57 18.27
CA PRO A 99 -9.11 -3.13 18.39
C PRO A 99 -8.05 -2.40 17.58
N THR A 100 -8.45 -1.32 16.90
CA THR A 100 -7.60 -0.59 15.97
C THR A 100 -6.70 0.45 16.61
N TYR A 101 -6.95 0.81 17.87
CA TYR A 101 -6.22 1.88 18.57
C TYR A 101 -4.74 1.55 18.79
N GLY A 102 -4.38 0.27 18.94
CA GLY A 102 -2.99 -0.17 19.08
C GLY A 102 -2.21 -0.21 17.76
N VAL A 103 -2.89 -0.21 16.62
CA VAL A 103 -2.25 -0.36 15.29
C VAL A 103 -1.32 0.81 14.97
N ALA A 104 -1.69 2.03 15.34
CA ALA A 104 -0.83 3.20 15.12
C ALA A 104 0.51 3.08 15.87
N ALA A 105 0.49 2.61 17.12
CA ALA A 105 1.69 2.35 17.89
C ALA A 105 2.54 1.23 17.26
N VAL A 106 1.90 0.13 16.85
CA VAL A 106 2.55 -0.98 16.14
C VAL A 106 3.36 -0.47 14.95
N LEU A 107 2.75 0.34 14.07
CA LEU A 107 3.45 0.89 12.90
C LEU A 107 4.57 1.85 13.29
N ARG A 108 4.33 2.74 14.25
CA ARG A 108 5.34 3.67 14.74
C ARG A 108 6.60 2.96 15.22
N TYR A 109 6.45 1.94 16.05
CA TYR A 109 7.58 1.21 16.62
C TYR A 109 8.27 0.27 15.63
N ALA A 110 7.64 -0.05 14.49
CA ALA A 110 8.26 -0.85 13.44
C ALA A 110 9.26 -0.07 12.58
N ALA A 111 9.18 1.26 12.52
CA ALA A 111 9.98 2.09 11.62
C ALA A 111 11.49 1.93 11.84
N ALA A 112 11.96 2.05 13.08
CA ALA A 112 13.38 1.92 13.40
C ALA A 112 13.92 0.48 13.16
N PRO A 113 13.28 -0.59 13.67
CA PRO A 113 13.67 -1.97 13.37
C PRO A 113 13.74 -2.27 11.87
N LEU A 114 12.73 -1.84 11.09
CA LEU A 114 12.70 -2.08 9.65
C LEU A 114 13.82 -1.32 8.93
N SER A 115 14.11 -0.08 9.34
CA SER A 115 15.22 0.70 8.79
C SER A 115 16.57 0.00 9.00
N HIS A 116 16.80 -0.57 10.19
CA HIS A 116 18.01 -1.34 10.48
C HIS A 116 18.10 -2.62 9.63
N LEU A 117 17.00 -3.35 9.45
CA LEU A 117 16.98 -4.52 8.57
C LEU A 117 17.30 -4.14 7.12
N LEU A 118 16.61 -3.14 6.57
CA LEU A 118 16.83 -2.68 5.19
C LEU A 118 18.27 -2.21 4.98
N GLY A 119 18.81 -1.42 5.92
CA GLY A 119 20.19 -0.95 5.88
C GLY A 119 21.22 -2.08 5.98
N ALA A 120 20.94 -3.12 6.76
CA ALA A 120 21.80 -4.30 6.86
C ALA A 120 21.79 -5.12 5.57
N ARG A 121 20.59 -5.40 5.02
CA ARG A 121 20.43 -6.18 3.78
C ARG A 121 20.93 -5.47 2.53
N LEU A 122 20.96 -4.14 2.54
CA LEU A 122 21.62 -3.37 1.49
C LEU A 122 23.14 -3.60 1.46
N ARG A 123 23.77 -3.80 2.63
CA ARG A 123 25.21 -4.06 2.74
C ARG A 123 25.55 -5.54 2.56
N GLU A 124 24.71 -6.40 3.10
CA GLU A 124 24.86 -7.85 3.08
C GLU A 124 23.55 -8.48 2.57
N PRO A 125 23.38 -8.57 1.23
CA PRO A 125 22.17 -9.15 0.64
C PRO A 125 22.03 -10.62 1.04
N VAL A 126 20.82 -10.98 1.47
CA VAL A 126 20.46 -12.37 1.77
C VAL A 126 19.36 -12.78 0.82
N GLY A 127 19.53 -13.93 0.18
CA GLY A 127 18.48 -14.54 -0.62
C GLY A 127 17.34 -15.01 0.27
N VAL A 128 16.11 -14.65 -0.06
CA VAL A 128 14.93 -15.14 0.67
C VAL A 128 14.59 -16.53 0.15
N ALA A 129 14.71 -17.53 1.01
CA ALA A 129 14.37 -18.90 0.67
C ALA A 129 12.85 -19.10 0.58
N GLY A 130 12.42 -19.86 -0.43
CA GLY A 130 11.02 -20.25 -0.62
C GLY A 130 10.13 -19.17 -1.21
N THR A 131 8.82 -19.43 -1.21
CA THR A 131 7.81 -18.50 -1.73
C THR A 131 7.53 -17.37 -0.74
N HIS A 132 7.55 -16.12 -1.20
CA HIS A 132 7.17 -14.95 -0.40
C HIS A 132 6.03 -14.14 -1.04
N PRO A 133 5.32 -13.29 -0.28
CA PRO A 133 4.10 -12.60 -0.75
C PRO A 133 4.28 -11.69 -1.97
N PHE A 134 5.50 -11.25 -2.24
CA PHE A 134 5.82 -10.34 -3.34
C PHE A 134 6.38 -11.04 -4.58
N MET A 135 6.66 -12.34 -4.48
CA MET A 135 7.31 -13.10 -5.55
C MET A 135 6.43 -13.14 -6.80
N GLY A 136 6.99 -12.72 -7.93
CA GLY A 136 6.35 -12.81 -9.25
C GLY A 136 5.15 -11.88 -9.46
N LEU A 137 4.95 -10.87 -8.60
CA LEU A 137 3.84 -9.91 -8.77
C LEU A 137 3.92 -9.18 -10.11
N ALA A 138 5.12 -8.76 -10.54
CA ALA A 138 5.33 -8.09 -11.83
C ALA A 138 4.88 -8.93 -13.03
N GLY A 139 5.29 -10.21 -13.07
CA GLY A 139 4.92 -11.12 -14.15
C GLY A 139 3.44 -11.53 -14.12
N ARG A 140 2.86 -11.62 -12.91
CA ARG A 140 1.46 -12.03 -12.72
C ARG A 140 0.46 -10.90 -12.98
N PHE A 141 0.84 -9.67 -12.68
CA PHE A 141 0.00 -8.48 -12.77
C PHE A 141 0.74 -7.36 -13.53
N PRO A 142 1.05 -7.57 -14.82
CA PRO A 142 1.93 -6.69 -15.57
C PRO A 142 1.37 -5.27 -15.77
N ARG A 143 0.04 -5.11 -15.87
CA ARG A 143 -0.59 -3.78 -15.99
C ARG A 143 -0.58 -3.05 -14.66
N ALA A 144 -0.93 -3.75 -13.57
CA ALA A 144 -0.84 -3.19 -12.24
C ALA A 144 0.59 -2.74 -11.94
N TRP A 145 1.59 -3.58 -12.25
CA TRP A 145 2.99 -3.26 -12.07
C TRP A 145 3.41 -2.00 -12.85
N ALA A 146 3.11 -1.94 -14.15
CA ALA A 146 3.41 -0.77 -14.98
C ALA A 146 2.72 0.51 -14.47
N CYS A 147 1.50 0.40 -13.97
CA CYS A 147 0.77 1.52 -13.38
C CYS A 147 1.41 2.02 -12.09
N LEU A 148 1.79 1.12 -11.19
CA LEU A 148 2.44 1.47 -9.94
C LEU A 148 3.84 2.03 -10.19
N GLU A 149 4.55 1.51 -11.18
CA GLU A 149 5.82 2.06 -11.64
C GLU A 149 5.69 3.51 -12.15
N ALA A 150 4.67 3.78 -12.99
CA ALA A 150 4.38 5.14 -13.44
C ALA A 150 3.99 6.09 -12.29
N LEU A 151 3.32 5.58 -11.25
CA LEU A 151 3.03 6.37 -10.04
C LEU A 151 4.31 6.70 -9.27
N THR A 152 5.19 5.73 -9.09
CA THR A 152 6.49 5.92 -8.44
C THR A 152 7.31 7.02 -9.11
N ASP A 153 7.33 7.05 -10.45
CA ASP A 153 8.02 8.11 -11.21
C ASP A 153 7.37 9.51 -11.06
N GLY A 154 6.14 9.55 -10.57
CA GLY A 154 5.40 10.76 -10.26
C GLY A 154 5.64 11.29 -8.85
N PHE A 155 6.21 10.52 -7.91
CA PHE A 155 6.25 10.92 -6.49
C PHE A 155 7.13 12.14 -6.19
N ALA A 156 8.25 12.31 -6.89
CA ALA A 156 9.16 13.42 -6.62
C ALA A 156 8.59 14.80 -7.05
N GLU A 157 7.87 14.85 -8.17
CA GLU A 157 7.44 16.11 -8.80
C GLU A 157 5.91 16.29 -8.82
N GLY A 158 5.16 15.21 -8.63
CA GLY A 158 3.75 15.11 -8.94
C GLY A 158 3.44 15.33 -10.43
N GLY A 159 2.15 15.55 -10.71
CA GLY A 159 1.64 15.77 -12.06
C GLY A 159 1.42 14.50 -12.85
N ARG A 160 1.29 14.67 -14.17
CA ARG A 160 0.97 13.59 -15.13
C ARG A 160 2.21 12.75 -15.46
N ARG A 161 2.01 11.45 -15.57
CA ARG A 161 2.94 10.49 -16.18
C ARG A 161 2.17 9.66 -17.22
N GLU A 162 2.79 9.48 -18.39
CA GLU A 162 2.22 8.60 -19.41
C GLU A 162 2.23 7.16 -18.89
N LEU A 163 1.14 6.43 -19.14
CA LEU A 163 1.03 5.01 -18.80
C LEU A 163 0.83 4.20 -20.08
N ARG A 164 1.77 3.29 -20.33
CA ARG A 164 1.66 2.29 -21.39
C ARG A 164 1.40 0.93 -20.76
N LEU A 165 0.18 0.45 -20.93
CA LEU A 165 -0.23 -0.83 -20.39
C LEU A 165 0.33 -1.98 -21.24
N PRO A 166 1.05 -2.94 -20.63
CA PRO A 166 1.46 -4.15 -21.33
C PRO A 166 0.25 -4.95 -21.83
N ALA A 167 0.41 -5.59 -22.99
CA ALA A 167 -0.57 -6.55 -23.49
C ALA A 167 -0.55 -7.80 -22.61
N ALA A 168 -1.71 -8.17 -22.08
CA ALA A 168 -1.91 -9.38 -21.27
C ALA A 168 -3.38 -9.81 -21.35
N PRO A 169 -3.72 -11.08 -21.08
CA PRO A 169 -5.12 -11.54 -21.03
C PRO A 169 -5.94 -10.75 -19.99
N VAL A 170 -7.22 -10.55 -20.23
CA VAL A 170 -8.12 -9.93 -19.24
C VAL A 170 -8.26 -10.88 -18.04
N PRO A 171 -7.89 -10.47 -16.81
CA PRO A 171 -7.97 -11.34 -15.65
C PRO A 171 -9.41 -11.45 -15.14
N ALA A 172 -9.71 -12.50 -14.38
CA ALA A 172 -10.88 -12.50 -13.52
C ALA A 172 -10.68 -11.55 -12.33
N LEU A 173 -11.76 -10.94 -11.85
CA LEU A 173 -11.73 -10.18 -10.60
C LEU A 173 -11.40 -11.13 -9.42
N PRO A 174 -10.42 -10.79 -8.56
CA PRO A 174 -10.09 -11.63 -7.40
C PRO A 174 -11.26 -11.70 -6.40
N PRO A 175 -11.28 -12.69 -5.49
CA PRO A 175 -12.32 -12.80 -4.48
C PRO A 175 -12.29 -11.59 -3.53
N ILE A 176 -13.40 -10.85 -3.48
CA ILE A 176 -13.63 -9.69 -2.61
C ILE A 176 -14.74 -10.02 -1.62
N PRO A 177 -14.44 -10.13 -0.30
CA PRO A 177 -15.46 -10.40 0.71
C PRO A 177 -16.49 -9.25 0.84
N ASP A 178 -16.02 -8.00 0.75
CA ASP A 178 -16.85 -6.80 0.83
C ASP A 178 -17.70 -6.65 -0.44
N GLN A 179 -19.01 -6.89 -0.31
CA GLN A 179 -19.97 -6.79 -1.41
C GLN A 179 -20.15 -5.36 -1.93
N ALA A 180 -20.01 -4.35 -1.08
CA ALA A 180 -20.12 -2.95 -1.49
C ALA A 180 -18.90 -2.52 -2.31
N LEU A 181 -17.70 -2.95 -1.92
CA LEU A 181 -16.51 -2.78 -2.75
C LEU A 181 -16.62 -3.55 -4.07
N LEU A 182 -17.05 -4.82 -4.03
CA LEU A 182 -17.25 -5.65 -5.21
C LEU A 182 -18.19 -4.99 -6.24
N ALA A 183 -19.32 -4.46 -5.79
CA ALA A 183 -20.27 -3.76 -6.65
C ALA A 183 -19.64 -2.51 -7.30
N ARG A 184 -18.89 -1.71 -6.53
CA ARG A 184 -18.18 -0.52 -7.05
C ARG A 184 -17.12 -0.89 -8.09
N LEU A 185 -16.35 -1.95 -7.85
CA LEU A 185 -15.33 -2.45 -8.79
C LEU A 185 -15.96 -2.88 -10.13
N ARG A 186 -17.09 -3.60 -10.09
CA ARG A 186 -17.81 -4.03 -11.30
C ARG A 186 -18.35 -2.85 -12.11
N ARG A 187 -18.97 -1.88 -11.45
CA ARG A 187 -19.47 -0.66 -12.12
C ARG A 187 -18.34 0.15 -12.77
N ALA A 188 -17.19 0.25 -12.09
CA ALA A 188 -16.03 0.92 -12.66
C ALA A 188 -15.48 0.19 -13.89
N ALA A 189 -15.37 -1.14 -13.83
CA ALA A 189 -14.93 -1.96 -14.97
C ALA A 189 -15.94 -1.96 -16.14
N ALA A 190 -17.22 -1.77 -15.87
CA ALA A 190 -18.25 -1.59 -16.90
C ALA A 190 -18.25 -0.18 -17.52
N GLY A 191 -17.41 0.75 -17.03
CA GLY A 191 -17.37 2.14 -17.49
C GLY A 191 -18.54 3.00 -16.98
N GLU A 192 -19.33 2.49 -16.03
CA GLU A 192 -20.51 3.18 -15.50
C GLU A 192 -20.18 4.21 -14.42
N ALA A 193 -18.98 4.13 -13.82
CA ALA A 193 -18.54 4.99 -12.74
C ALA A 193 -17.02 5.11 -12.66
N VAL A 194 -16.54 6.18 -12.04
CA VAL A 194 -15.16 6.27 -11.54
C VAL A 194 -15.09 5.52 -10.22
N LEU A 195 -14.09 4.64 -10.06
CA LEU A 195 -13.82 4.04 -8.76
C LEU A 195 -13.17 5.09 -7.87
N HIS A 196 -13.89 5.52 -6.84
CA HIS A 196 -13.36 6.42 -5.82
C HIS A 196 -13.06 5.66 -4.53
N VAL A 197 -11.82 5.77 -4.06
CA VAL A 197 -11.36 5.23 -2.77
C VAL A 197 -10.41 6.23 -2.09
N PRO A 198 -10.40 6.38 -0.76
CA PRO A 198 -9.55 7.37 -0.08
C PRO A 198 -8.07 7.26 -0.47
N ALA A 199 -7.57 6.02 -0.50
CA ALA A 199 -6.22 5.64 -0.89
C ALA A 199 -6.25 4.29 -1.61
N LEU A 200 -5.26 4.02 -2.46
CA LEU A 200 -5.18 2.75 -3.19
C LEU A 200 -5.10 1.52 -2.26
N SER A 201 -4.40 1.63 -1.13
CA SER A 201 -4.36 0.58 -0.09
C SER A 201 -5.74 0.24 0.46
N GLY A 202 -6.74 1.12 0.31
CA GLY A 202 -8.13 0.89 0.70
C GLY A 202 -8.85 -0.21 -0.12
N CYS A 203 -8.36 -0.55 -1.32
CA CYS A 203 -8.95 -1.63 -2.12
C CYS A 203 -8.67 -3.02 -1.54
N ALA A 204 -7.47 -3.24 -0.99
CA ALA A 204 -7.11 -4.49 -0.32
C ALA A 204 -5.83 -4.32 0.50
N ARG A 205 -5.80 -4.95 1.66
CA ARG A 205 -4.64 -5.04 2.56
C ARG A 205 -3.88 -6.36 2.43
N ASP A 206 -3.81 -6.82 1.19
CA ASP A 206 -3.03 -7.95 0.71
C ASP A 206 -2.45 -7.56 -0.64
N SER A 207 -1.12 -7.56 -0.78
CA SER A 207 -0.47 -7.05 -2.00
C SER A 207 -0.92 -7.81 -3.25
N ARG A 208 -1.11 -9.13 -3.15
CA ARG A 208 -1.56 -9.95 -4.28
C ARG A 208 -2.99 -9.61 -4.70
N ARG A 209 -3.91 -9.44 -3.74
CA ARG A 209 -5.28 -9.01 -4.01
C ARG A 209 -5.32 -7.58 -4.55
N LEU A 210 -4.55 -6.66 -3.99
CA LEU A 210 -4.48 -5.27 -4.44
C LEU A 210 -3.99 -5.18 -5.89
N HIS A 211 -2.90 -5.88 -6.23
CA HIS A 211 -2.40 -5.95 -7.61
C HIS A 211 -3.43 -6.61 -8.52
N GLY A 212 -4.11 -7.68 -8.07
CA GLY A 212 -5.17 -8.31 -8.85
C GLY A 212 -6.38 -7.41 -9.13
N ILE A 213 -6.78 -6.57 -8.16
CA ILE A 213 -7.85 -5.58 -8.35
C ILE A 213 -7.41 -4.53 -9.37
N LEU A 214 -6.20 -3.99 -9.23
CA LEU A 214 -5.69 -2.97 -10.14
C LEU A 214 -5.50 -3.54 -11.55
N GLU A 215 -4.99 -4.76 -11.67
CA GLU A 215 -4.83 -5.49 -12.93
C GLU A 215 -6.18 -5.64 -13.64
N TYR A 216 -7.23 -6.01 -12.91
CA TYR A 216 -8.59 -6.13 -13.42
C TYR A 216 -9.13 -4.78 -13.90
N LEU A 217 -9.04 -3.73 -13.07
CA LEU A 217 -9.53 -2.40 -13.42
C LEU A 217 -8.85 -1.83 -14.67
N LEU A 218 -7.52 -1.97 -14.76
CA LEU A 218 -6.74 -1.51 -15.91
C LEU A 218 -7.04 -2.30 -17.18
N ALA A 219 -7.25 -3.62 -17.08
CA ALA A 219 -7.66 -4.45 -18.21
C ALA A 219 -9.04 -4.05 -18.77
N HIS A 220 -9.90 -3.46 -17.92
CA HIS A 220 -11.21 -2.94 -18.29
C HIS A 220 -11.22 -1.42 -18.58
N HIS A 221 -10.04 -0.80 -18.69
CA HIS A 221 -9.91 0.63 -18.94
C HIS A 221 -10.64 1.53 -17.91
N ALA A 222 -10.80 1.04 -16.67
CA ALA A 222 -11.47 1.78 -15.62
C ALA A 222 -10.64 3.00 -15.16
N THR A 223 -11.33 4.01 -14.64
CA THR A 223 -10.70 5.17 -13.99
C THR A 223 -10.77 5.02 -12.48
N VAL A 224 -9.63 5.19 -11.81
CA VAL A 224 -9.53 5.19 -10.34
C VAL A 224 -9.12 6.56 -9.86
N LEU A 225 -9.85 7.11 -8.91
CA LEU A 225 -9.55 8.36 -8.24
C LEU A 225 -9.32 8.09 -6.75
N THR A 226 -8.24 8.62 -6.22
CA THR A 226 -7.96 8.66 -4.79
C THR A 226 -7.74 10.10 -4.34
N THR A 227 -7.42 10.29 -3.06
CA THR A 227 -7.09 11.60 -2.50
C THR A 227 -5.91 12.25 -3.23
N ASN A 228 -4.92 11.45 -3.66
CA ASN A 228 -3.69 11.96 -4.24
C ASN A 228 -3.38 11.43 -5.64
N TYR A 229 -4.11 10.42 -6.12
CA TYR A 229 -3.86 9.81 -7.43
C TYR A 229 -5.10 9.84 -8.32
N LEU A 230 -4.86 10.04 -9.61
CA LEU A 230 -5.81 9.67 -10.66
C LEU A 230 -5.13 8.67 -11.59
N ILE A 231 -5.69 7.47 -11.71
CA ILE A 231 -5.23 6.43 -12.63
C ILE A 231 -6.24 6.31 -13.75
N ARG A 232 -5.75 6.43 -14.98
CA ARG A 232 -6.49 6.21 -16.22
C ARG A 232 -5.73 5.22 -17.09
N PRO A 233 -6.36 4.68 -18.15
CA PRO A 233 -5.72 3.65 -18.97
C PRO A 233 -4.46 4.11 -19.71
N THR A 234 -4.27 5.42 -19.86
CA THR A 234 -3.18 6.02 -20.66
C THR A 234 -2.29 6.98 -19.86
N ASP A 235 -2.67 7.32 -18.64
CA ASP A 235 -1.84 8.13 -17.76
C ASP A 235 -2.21 7.96 -16.29
N VAL A 236 -1.24 8.28 -15.45
CA VAL A 236 -1.45 8.46 -14.02
C VAL A 236 -1.12 9.89 -13.64
N TRP A 237 -1.78 10.39 -12.60
CA TRP A 237 -1.54 11.71 -12.05
C TRP A 237 -1.28 11.59 -10.57
N VAL A 238 -0.25 12.27 -10.11
CA VAL A 238 0.12 12.38 -8.70
C VAL A 238 -0.09 13.82 -8.25
N ARG A 239 -0.62 14.03 -7.03
CA ARG A 239 -0.71 15.37 -6.42
C ARG A 239 0.69 16.00 -6.33
N ARG A 240 0.81 17.28 -6.67
CA ARG A 240 2.06 18.04 -6.53
C ARG A 240 2.19 18.61 -5.13
N GLY A 241 3.44 18.66 -4.63
CA GLY A 241 3.72 19.18 -3.29
C GLY A 241 3.26 18.23 -2.21
N ASP A 242 2.77 18.77 -1.10
CA ASP A 242 2.33 17.99 0.04
C ASP A 242 1.13 17.10 -0.31
N LEU A 243 1.20 15.84 0.10
CA LEU A 243 0.08 14.93 -0.02
C LEU A 243 -1.01 15.31 0.99
N VAL A 244 -2.24 14.94 0.69
CA VAL A 244 -3.37 15.07 1.61
C VAL A 244 -3.65 13.71 2.22
N SER A 245 -3.86 13.68 3.55
CA SER A 245 -4.19 12.44 4.24
C SER A 245 -5.52 11.89 3.70
N PRO A 246 -5.59 10.61 3.33
CA PRO A 246 -6.86 9.98 3.06
C PRO A 246 -7.69 9.92 4.34
N ASP A 247 -8.99 10.22 4.23
CA ASP A 247 -9.97 10.04 5.30
C ASP A 247 -10.83 8.81 4.97
N GLY A 248 -10.79 7.81 5.86
CA GLY A 248 -11.55 6.57 5.69
C GLY A 248 -13.05 6.71 5.99
N ALA A 249 -13.45 7.73 6.75
CA ALA A 249 -14.83 8.02 7.11
C ALA A 249 -15.52 8.92 6.09
N ASP A 250 -14.82 9.95 5.59
CA ASP A 250 -15.28 10.76 4.46
C ASP A 250 -14.28 10.70 3.30
N PRO A 251 -14.46 9.77 2.34
CA PRO A 251 -13.54 9.64 1.21
C PRO A 251 -13.47 10.91 0.35
N TYR A 252 -14.48 11.78 0.39
CA TYR A 252 -14.54 12.98 -0.45
C TYR A 252 -13.80 14.17 0.13
N LEU A 253 -13.52 14.17 1.44
CA LEU A 253 -12.84 15.28 2.11
C LEU A 253 -11.48 15.57 1.48
N GLY A 254 -10.68 14.52 1.24
CA GLY A 254 -9.37 14.64 0.60
C GLY A 254 -9.44 15.06 -0.88
N VAL A 255 -10.46 14.61 -1.61
CA VAL A 255 -10.66 14.95 -3.03
C VAL A 255 -11.11 16.41 -3.21
N ARG A 256 -11.87 16.96 -2.25
CA ARG A 256 -12.28 18.38 -2.25
C ARG A 256 -11.11 19.33 -2.02
N ASP A 257 -10.00 18.87 -1.43
CA ASP A 257 -8.76 19.64 -1.40
C ASP A 257 -8.08 19.59 -2.78
N THR A 258 -8.22 20.66 -3.56
CA THR A 258 -7.67 20.73 -4.92
C THR A 258 -6.21 21.23 -4.98
N ARG A 259 -5.58 21.55 -3.84
CA ARG A 259 -4.20 22.08 -3.81
C ARG A 259 -3.21 21.07 -4.36
N GLY A 260 -2.41 21.44 -5.36
CA GLY A 260 -1.47 20.51 -6.00
C GLY A 260 -2.11 19.53 -7.00
N LEU A 261 -3.44 19.47 -7.12
CA LEU A 261 -4.12 18.78 -8.22
C LEU A 261 -4.00 19.62 -9.50
N THR A 262 -3.79 18.99 -10.65
CA THR A 262 -3.62 19.68 -11.94
C THR A 262 -4.35 18.97 -13.08
N GLY A 263 -4.66 19.70 -14.15
CA GLY A 263 -5.23 19.15 -15.38
C GLY A 263 -6.47 18.27 -15.16
N ALA A 264 -6.46 17.07 -15.75
CA ALA A 264 -7.57 16.13 -15.65
C ALA A 264 -7.82 15.65 -14.21
N HIS A 265 -6.78 15.58 -13.39
CA HIS A 265 -6.92 15.19 -11.98
C HIS A 265 -7.78 16.18 -11.22
N ARG A 266 -7.48 17.49 -11.34
CA ARG A 266 -8.29 18.54 -10.70
C ARG A 266 -9.73 18.54 -11.21
N SER A 267 -9.90 18.54 -12.54
CA SER A 267 -11.23 18.60 -13.16
C SER A 267 -12.12 17.44 -12.72
N LEU A 268 -11.56 16.23 -12.61
CA LEU A 268 -12.32 15.08 -12.15
C LEU A 268 -12.64 15.15 -10.65
N ALA A 269 -11.66 15.56 -9.83
CA ALA A 269 -11.85 15.75 -8.39
C ALA A 269 -12.99 16.74 -8.09
N GLU A 270 -13.04 17.88 -8.80
CA GLU A 270 -14.11 18.88 -8.67
C GLU A 270 -15.47 18.31 -9.08
N SER A 271 -15.53 17.54 -10.18
CA SER A 271 -16.78 16.90 -10.62
C SER A 271 -17.31 15.84 -9.64
N VAL A 272 -16.41 15.14 -8.94
CA VAL A 272 -16.78 14.13 -7.95
C VAL A 272 -17.14 14.78 -6.62
N GLY A 273 -16.40 15.80 -6.19
CA GLY A 273 -16.60 16.49 -4.91
C GLY A 273 -17.83 17.39 -4.84
N ALA A 274 -18.41 17.76 -5.99
CA ALA A 274 -19.66 18.52 -6.10
C ALA A 274 -20.95 17.69 -5.93
N ARG A 275 -20.82 16.35 -5.82
CA ARG A 275 -21.91 15.42 -5.52
C ARG A 275 -22.01 15.18 -4.02
#